data_AF-A0A352XVU3-F1
#
_entry.id   AF-A0A352XVU3-F1
#
_cell.length_a   1.000
_cell.length_b   1.000
_cell.length_c   1.000
_cell.angle_alpha   90.00
_cell.angle_beta   90.00
_cell.angle_gamma   90.00
#
_symmetry.space_group_name_H-M   'P 1'
#
loop_
_entity.id
_entity.type
_entity.pdbx_description
1 polymer ?
#
loop_
_entity_poly.entity_id
_entity_poly.type
_entity_poly.pdbx_seq_one_letter_code
_entity_poly.pdbx_strand_id
1 'polypeptide(L)'
;MTPEQLRLQQSQERTMYWKRWGPYLSERAWGTVREDYSADGAAWDYLPHDQARSKAFRWGEDGLAGISDRHQQLCFALALWNGRDPILKERLFGLTGEEGNHGEDVKEYYYYLDNTPTHSYMKYLYKYPQSEYPYTNLVEENRRRGRLSPEYELINTGIFDEDRYFDVYVEYAKASPEDILIRLTISNRGPEEATLDLLPTLWLRNTWS
;
A
#
# COMPACT_ATOMS: atom_id res chain seq x y z
N MET A 1 25.30 23.72 -4.86
CA MET A 1 23.99 23.32 -4.31
C MET A 1 23.41 22.25 -5.22
N THR A 2 23.04 21.09 -4.71
CA THR A 2 22.39 20.04 -5.52
C THR A 2 20.97 20.49 -5.91
N PRO A 3 20.34 19.89 -6.94
CA PRO A 3 18.94 20.18 -7.27
C PRO A 3 18.01 20.02 -6.07
N GLU A 4 18.23 19.01 -5.23
CA GLU A 4 17.43 18.78 -4.03
C GLU A 4 17.61 19.87 -2.96
N GLN A 5 18.84 20.33 -2.75
CA GLN A 5 19.10 21.44 -1.83
C GLN A 5 18.38 22.72 -2.27
N LEU A 6 18.33 22.99 -3.59
CA LEU A 6 17.57 24.12 -4.12
C LEU A 6 16.06 23.96 -3.87
N ARG A 7 15.48 22.78 -4.12
CA ARG A 7 14.05 22.53 -3.85
C ARG A 7 13.70 22.65 -2.36
N LEU A 8 14.59 22.21 -1.49
CA LEU A 8 14.45 22.36 -0.03
C LEU A 8 14.48 23.83 0.37
N GLN A 9 15.42 24.62 -0.15
CA GLN A 9 15.48 26.05 0.08
C GLN A 9 14.18 26.74 -0.41
N GLN A 10 13.74 26.45 -1.63
CA GLN A 10 12.48 27.00 -2.17
C GLN A 10 11.27 26.62 -1.31
N SER A 11 11.26 25.42 -0.74
CA SER A 11 10.19 24.99 0.18
C SER A 11 10.24 25.73 1.52
N GLN A 12 11.44 25.97 2.06
CA GLN A 12 11.64 26.74 3.30
C GLN A 12 11.24 28.21 3.12
N GLU A 13 11.64 28.81 2.00
CA GLU A 13 11.32 30.19 1.61
C GLU A 13 9.88 30.36 1.10
N ARG A 14 9.15 29.25 0.92
CA ARG A 14 7.78 29.19 0.39
C ARG A 14 7.62 29.79 -1.01
N THR A 15 8.66 29.74 -1.83
CA THR A 15 8.62 30.15 -3.24
C THR A 15 8.08 29.04 -4.14
N MET A 16 8.26 27.77 -3.74
CA MET A 16 7.68 26.59 -4.39
C MET A 16 7.24 25.57 -3.34
N TYR A 17 6.11 24.87 -3.57
CA TYR A 17 5.51 23.95 -2.61
C TYR A 17 5.78 22.48 -2.94
N TRP A 18 7.05 22.07 -3.02
CA TRP A 18 7.42 20.72 -3.47
C TRP A 18 6.79 19.57 -2.66
N LYS A 19 6.59 19.78 -1.35
CA LYS A 19 5.93 18.85 -0.42
C LYS A 19 4.39 18.91 -0.45
N ARG A 20 3.80 19.55 -1.46
CA ARG A 20 2.33 19.55 -1.59
C ARG A 20 1.82 18.16 -1.93
N TRP A 21 2.51 17.46 -2.82
CA TRP A 21 2.22 16.09 -3.22
C TRP A 21 3.25 15.13 -2.66
N GLY A 22 2.84 13.95 -2.23
CA GLY A 22 3.74 12.95 -1.66
C GLY A 22 3.02 11.66 -1.32
N PRO A 23 3.73 10.69 -0.72
CA PRO A 23 3.18 9.40 -0.33
C PRO A 23 2.44 9.57 1.00
N TYR A 24 1.34 10.32 0.97
CA TYR A 24 0.53 10.61 2.15
C TYR A 24 -0.65 9.66 2.30
N LEU A 25 -0.83 8.72 1.38
CA LEU A 25 -1.79 7.62 1.53
C LEU A 25 -1.19 6.55 2.45
N SER A 26 -2.02 5.97 3.30
CA SER A 26 -1.62 4.77 4.02
C SER A 26 -1.81 3.57 3.10
N GLU A 27 -0.93 2.59 3.11
CA GLU A 27 -1.22 1.34 2.41
C GLU A 27 -2.07 0.37 3.26
N ARG A 28 -2.37 0.76 4.51
CA ARG A 28 -3.11 -0.01 5.51
C ARG A 28 -3.81 0.92 6.52
N ALA A 29 -4.98 1.46 6.14
CA ALA A 29 -5.76 2.34 7.04
C ALA A 29 -6.79 1.59 7.91
N TRP A 30 -6.94 0.28 7.71
CA TRP A 30 -7.86 -0.59 8.45
C TRP A 30 -7.22 -1.12 9.75
N GLY A 31 -8.06 -1.53 10.71
CA GLY A 31 -7.60 -2.01 12.02
C GLY A 31 -6.89 -0.94 12.84
N THR A 32 -7.32 0.32 12.76
CA THR A 32 -6.68 1.46 13.43
C THR A 32 -7.59 2.15 14.44
N VAL A 33 -7.00 2.67 15.52
CA VAL A 33 -7.70 3.47 16.54
C VAL A 33 -8.41 4.71 16.01
N ARG A 34 -8.02 5.21 14.83
CA ARG A 34 -8.65 6.39 14.22
C ARG A 34 -10.00 6.05 13.61
N GLU A 35 -10.15 4.82 13.13
CA GLU A 35 -11.37 4.37 12.45
C GLU A 35 -12.28 3.52 13.34
N ASP A 36 -11.99 3.49 14.65
CA ASP A 36 -12.80 2.82 15.66
C ASP A 36 -14.02 3.65 16.06
N TYR A 37 -15.20 3.08 15.84
CA TYR A 37 -16.47 3.61 16.35
C TYR A 37 -17.26 2.52 17.09
N SER A 38 -16.58 1.47 17.54
CA SER A 38 -17.15 0.44 18.40
C SER A 38 -17.57 1.04 19.75
N ALA A 39 -18.56 0.41 20.40
CA ALA A 39 -19.03 0.87 21.70
C ALA A 39 -18.05 0.52 22.83
N ASP A 40 -17.17 -0.45 22.61
CA ASP A 40 -16.27 -1.07 23.58
C ASP A 40 -14.79 -0.78 23.33
N GLY A 41 -14.44 -0.07 22.25
CA GLY A 41 -13.05 0.31 21.94
C GLY A 41 -12.24 -0.80 21.25
N ALA A 42 -12.91 -1.73 20.57
CA ALA A 42 -12.32 -2.84 19.82
C ALA A 42 -11.76 -2.37 18.45
N ALA A 43 -10.84 -1.41 18.45
CA ALA A 43 -10.38 -0.73 17.24
C ALA A 43 -9.80 -1.65 16.14
N TRP A 44 -9.17 -2.75 16.53
CA TRP A 44 -8.52 -3.70 15.63
C TRP A 44 -9.53 -4.59 14.89
N ASP A 45 -10.73 -4.77 15.47
CA ASP A 45 -11.79 -5.63 14.92
C ASP A 45 -12.94 -4.83 14.32
N TYR A 46 -13.10 -3.56 14.70
CA TYR A 46 -14.18 -2.72 14.23
C TYR A 46 -14.13 -2.50 12.71
N LEU A 47 -12.94 -2.24 12.15
CA LEU A 47 -12.73 -2.09 10.71
C LEU A 47 -11.70 -3.12 10.21
N PRO A 48 -12.13 -4.36 9.90
CA PRO A 48 -11.24 -5.38 9.36
C PRO A 48 -10.90 -5.08 7.90
N HIS A 49 -9.85 -5.72 7.39
CA HIS A 49 -9.43 -5.63 5.99
C HIS A 49 -10.58 -5.85 4.98
N ASP A 50 -11.48 -6.79 5.28
CA ASP A 50 -12.61 -7.09 4.38
C ASP A 50 -13.59 -5.91 4.25
N GLN A 51 -13.88 -5.20 5.33
CA GLN A 51 -14.74 -4.02 5.28
C GLN A 51 -14.03 -2.79 4.71
N ALA A 52 -12.71 -2.71 4.84
CA ALA A 52 -11.90 -1.57 4.41
C ALA A 52 -12.10 -1.21 2.93
N ARG A 53 -12.36 -2.20 2.06
CA ARG A 53 -12.62 -2.00 0.63
C ARG A 53 -13.94 -1.32 0.30
N SER A 54 -14.87 -1.28 1.26
CA SER A 54 -16.24 -0.80 1.06
C SER A 54 -16.57 0.36 2.00
N LYS A 55 -15.56 0.91 2.68
CA LYS A 55 -15.73 2.02 3.62
C LYS A 55 -15.00 3.26 3.11
N ALA A 56 -15.71 4.39 3.12
CA ALA A 56 -15.06 5.69 3.03
C ALA A 56 -14.40 6.02 4.38
N PHE A 57 -13.09 6.23 4.36
CA PHE A 57 -12.32 6.55 5.56
C PHE A 57 -12.59 7.99 6.02
N ARG A 58 -12.72 8.19 7.32
CA ARG A 58 -13.00 9.52 7.88
C ARG A 58 -11.73 10.30 8.15
N TRP A 59 -10.67 9.64 8.62
CA TRP A 59 -9.45 10.31 9.09
C TRP A 59 -8.27 10.23 8.14
N GLY A 60 -8.37 9.43 7.09
CA GLY A 60 -7.35 9.31 6.06
C GLY A 60 -7.92 8.74 4.77
N GLU A 61 -7.05 8.20 3.95
CA GLU A 61 -7.34 7.39 2.76
C GLU A 61 -6.26 6.30 2.67
N ASP A 62 -6.61 5.18 2.02
CA ASP A 62 -5.65 4.12 1.70
C ASP A 62 -5.43 3.93 0.20
N GLY A 63 -4.27 3.39 -0.16
CA GLY A 63 -3.95 3.09 -1.55
C GLY A 63 -2.53 2.55 -1.76
N LEU A 64 -2.43 1.40 -2.42
CA LEU A 64 -1.18 0.74 -2.72
C LEU A 64 -0.28 1.62 -3.59
N ALA A 65 0.94 1.87 -3.09
CA ALA A 65 1.97 2.67 -3.76
C ALA A 65 1.51 4.08 -4.15
N GLY A 66 0.52 4.63 -3.43
CA GLY A 66 -0.20 5.81 -3.85
C GLY A 66 0.44 7.15 -3.41
N ILE A 67 -0.02 8.23 -4.04
CA ILE A 67 0.30 9.61 -3.67
C ILE A 67 -0.97 10.42 -3.50
N SER A 68 -0.88 11.53 -2.78
CA SER A 68 -1.94 12.51 -2.69
C SER A 68 -1.38 13.89 -2.40
N ASP A 69 -2.21 14.92 -2.50
CA ASP A 69 -1.88 16.19 -1.89
C ASP A 69 -1.86 16.05 -0.36
N ARG A 70 -1.20 16.97 0.35
CA ARG A 70 -1.00 16.91 1.81
C ARG A 70 -2.30 16.91 2.64
N HIS A 71 -3.44 17.23 2.04
CA HIS A 71 -4.75 17.17 2.67
C HIS A 71 -5.54 15.91 2.26
N GLN A 72 -4.96 15.05 1.42
CA GLN A 72 -5.59 13.88 0.81
C GLN A 72 -6.92 14.24 0.13
N GLN A 73 -7.02 15.40 -0.51
CA GLN A 73 -8.23 15.78 -1.24
C GLN A 73 -8.31 15.03 -2.56
N LEU A 74 -7.20 14.95 -3.30
CA LEU A 74 -7.06 14.16 -4.51
C LEU A 74 -5.99 13.10 -4.30
N CYS A 75 -6.38 11.85 -4.56
CA CYS A 75 -5.61 10.66 -4.30
C CYS A 75 -5.37 9.91 -5.61
N PHE A 76 -4.18 9.33 -5.75
CA PHE A 76 -3.80 8.43 -6.82
C PHE A 76 -3.20 7.15 -6.22
N ALA A 77 -3.62 5.98 -6.69
CA ALA A 77 -3.01 4.71 -6.30
C ALA A 77 -3.24 3.63 -7.36
N LEU A 78 -2.62 2.47 -7.16
CA LEU A 78 -2.81 1.32 -8.02
C LEU A 78 -3.82 0.35 -7.42
N ALA A 79 -4.64 -0.22 -8.30
CA ALA A 79 -5.34 -1.47 -8.07
C ALA A 79 -4.84 -2.52 -9.08
N LEU A 80 -4.61 -3.74 -8.61
CA LEU A 80 -4.12 -4.86 -9.43
C LEU A 80 -5.06 -6.06 -9.31
N TRP A 81 -5.16 -6.87 -10.36
CA TRP A 81 -5.84 -8.15 -10.28
C TRP A 81 -5.17 -9.18 -11.18
N ASN A 82 -4.78 -10.31 -10.61
CA ASN A 82 -4.11 -11.42 -11.30
C ASN A 82 -5.10 -12.38 -12.00
N GLY A 83 -6.40 -12.05 -12.05
CA GLY A 83 -7.45 -12.89 -12.60
C GLY A 83 -7.90 -14.04 -11.68
N ARG A 84 -7.29 -14.18 -10.49
CA ARG A 84 -7.53 -15.29 -9.55
C ARG A 84 -7.93 -14.84 -8.15
N ASP A 85 -7.39 -13.70 -7.71
CA ASP A 85 -7.71 -13.15 -6.41
C ASP A 85 -9.22 -12.88 -6.32
N PRO A 86 -9.84 -13.12 -5.16
CA PRO A 86 -11.27 -12.85 -4.96
C PRO A 86 -11.59 -11.34 -4.97
N ILE A 87 -10.56 -10.49 -4.96
CA ILE A 87 -10.62 -9.05 -4.66
C ILE A 87 -9.57 -8.32 -5.50
N LEU A 88 -9.74 -7.00 -5.69
CA LEU A 88 -8.65 -6.17 -6.21
C LEU A 88 -7.57 -5.96 -5.14
N LYS A 89 -6.30 -6.00 -5.56
CA LYS A 89 -5.16 -5.61 -4.73
C LYS A 89 -5.00 -4.09 -4.75
N GLU A 90 -5.64 -3.44 -3.79
CA GLU A 90 -5.65 -1.96 -3.66
C GLU A 90 -4.91 -1.47 -2.42
N ARG A 91 -4.58 -2.39 -1.51
CA ARG A 91 -4.00 -2.12 -0.19
C ARG A 91 -3.21 -3.34 0.28
N LEU A 92 -2.32 -3.12 1.23
CA LEU A 92 -1.56 -4.20 1.84
C LEU A 92 -2.46 -4.99 2.80
N PHE A 93 -2.36 -6.32 2.70
CA PHE A 93 -2.97 -7.22 3.65
C PHE A 93 -2.04 -7.48 4.84
N GLY A 94 -2.65 -7.82 5.97
CA GLY A 94 -1.95 -8.13 7.20
C GLY A 94 -2.88 -8.79 8.20
N LEU A 95 -2.34 -9.03 9.37
CA LEU A 95 -3.02 -9.62 10.52
C LEU A 95 -3.25 -8.53 11.57
N THR A 96 -4.38 -8.57 12.26
CA THR A 96 -4.58 -7.82 13.50
C THR A 96 -3.73 -8.39 14.64
N GLY A 97 -3.70 -7.70 15.78
CA GLY A 97 -2.96 -8.16 16.96
C GLY A 97 -3.43 -9.51 17.50
N GLU A 98 -4.70 -9.86 17.32
CA GLU A 98 -5.26 -11.16 17.73
C GLU A 98 -5.03 -12.27 16.69
N GLU A 99 -4.77 -11.89 15.45
CA GLU A 99 -4.54 -12.83 14.35
C GLU A 99 -3.08 -13.27 14.24
N GLY A 100 -2.14 -12.40 14.59
CA GLY A 100 -0.71 -12.70 14.60
C GLY A 100 -0.23 -13.27 15.94
N ASN A 101 0.63 -14.28 15.89
CA ASN A 101 1.24 -14.88 17.08
C ASN A 101 2.19 -13.93 17.83
N HIS A 102 2.70 -12.90 17.14
CA HIS A 102 3.55 -11.84 17.68
C HIS A 102 2.95 -10.42 17.55
N GLY A 103 1.66 -10.32 17.21
CA GLY A 103 0.93 -9.05 17.10
C GLY A 103 0.58 -8.69 15.67
N GLU A 104 0.38 -7.38 15.42
CA GLU A 104 0.05 -6.87 14.09
C GLU A 104 1.20 -7.13 13.12
N ASP A 105 0.86 -7.67 11.95
CA ASP A 105 1.86 -8.08 10.98
C ASP A 105 1.37 -7.86 9.54
N VAL A 106 2.24 -7.42 8.63
CA VAL A 106 1.90 -7.19 7.22
C VAL A 106 2.40 -8.38 6.41
N LYS A 107 1.51 -9.07 5.70
CA LYS A 107 1.85 -10.31 4.99
C LYS A 107 2.22 -10.08 3.53
N GLU A 108 2.91 -9.00 3.23
CA GLU A 108 3.18 -8.54 1.87
C GLU A 108 4.67 -8.30 1.66
N TYR A 109 5.14 -8.49 0.42
CA TYR A 109 6.50 -8.11 0.05
C TYR A 109 6.49 -6.84 -0.80
N TYR A 110 6.94 -5.76 -0.17
CA TYR A 110 7.03 -4.44 -0.77
C TYR A 110 8.25 -3.68 -0.24
N TYR A 111 8.72 -2.72 -1.03
CA TYR A 111 9.95 -2.02 -0.74
C TYR A 111 9.85 -0.56 -1.16
N TYR A 112 10.12 0.35 -0.22
CA TYR A 112 10.41 1.75 -0.53
C TYR A 112 11.86 1.84 -1.00
N LEU A 113 12.05 2.02 -2.31
CA LEU A 113 13.37 1.97 -2.95
C LEU A 113 14.07 3.32 -2.95
N ASP A 114 13.31 4.41 -3.14
CA ASP A 114 13.85 5.77 -3.11
C ASP A 114 12.73 6.78 -2.80
N ASN A 115 13.09 7.87 -2.11
CA ASN A 115 12.23 9.02 -1.89
C ASN A 115 13.06 10.24 -1.48
N THR A 116 13.13 11.27 -2.33
CA THR A 116 13.83 12.50 -1.95
C THR A 116 13.06 13.27 -0.88
N PRO A 117 13.73 14.09 -0.03
CA PRO A 117 13.05 14.88 1.01
C PRO A 117 11.92 15.79 0.53
N THR A 118 11.92 16.20 -0.74
CA THR A 118 10.88 17.00 -1.38
C THR A 118 9.87 16.17 -2.18
N HIS A 119 9.99 14.84 -2.14
CA HIS A 119 9.21 13.88 -2.94
C HIS A 119 9.30 14.20 -4.44
N SER A 120 10.40 14.78 -4.89
CA SER A 120 10.61 15.11 -6.31
C SER A 120 10.91 13.86 -7.14
N TYR A 121 11.39 12.82 -6.49
CA TYR A 121 11.48 11.47 -7.03
C TYR A 121 11.09 10.47 -5.94
N MET A 122 10.27 9.49 -6.31
CA MET A 122 9.83 8.39 -5.44
C MET A 122 9.83 7.10 -6.24
N LYS A 123 10.26 6.00 -5.60
CA LYS A 123 10.27 4.66 -6.22
C LYS A 123 9.83 3.61 -5.21
N TYR A 124 8.88 2.80 -5.64
CA TYR A 124 8.31 1.70 -4.87
C TYR A 124 8.34 0.41 -5.69
N LEU A 125 8.48 -0.72 -5.01
CA LEU A 125 8.37 -2.05 -5.60
C LEU A 125 7.37 -2.86 -4.78
N TYR A 126 6.39 -3.47 -5.46
CA TYR A 126 5.51 -4.48 -4.90
C TYR A 126 5.68 -5.81 -5.62
N LYS A 127 5.68 -6.92 -4.87
CA LYS A 127 5.71 -8.27 -5.41
C LYS A 127 4.31 -8.86 -5.37
N TYR A 128 3.68 -9.01 -6.53
CA TYR A 128 2.31 -9.49 -6.63
C TYR A 128 2.26 -10.93 -7.20
N PRO A 129 1.78 -11.92 -6.43
CA PRO A 129 1.67 -13.30 -6.92
C PRO A 129 0.75 -13.47 -8.14
N GLN A 130 1.09 -14.42 -9.00
CA GLN A 130 0.23 -14.83 -10.12
C GLN A 130 -0.90 -15.79 -9.69
N SER A 131 -0.69 -16.54 -8.61
CA SER A 131 -1.69 -17.40 -7.98
C SER A 131 -2.58 -16.61 -7.03
N GLU A 132 -3.73 -17.20 -6.68
CA GLU A 132 -4.62 -16.62 -5.68
C GLU A 132 -3.89 -16.37 -4.36
N TYR A 133 -3.99 -15.15 -3.86
CA TYR A 133 -3.34 -14.75 -2.63
C TYR A 133 -3.96 -15.48 -1.41
N PRO A 134 -3.14 -16.05 -0.50
CA PRO A 134 -3.58 -17.06 0.47
C PRO A 134 -4.09 -16.43 1.77
N TYR A 135 -5.08 -15.53 1.68
CA TYR A 135 -5.61 -14.76 2.83
C TYR A 135 -6.00 -15.66 4.01
N THR A 136 -6.85 -16.66 3.77
CA THR A 136 -7.37 -17.56 4.81
C THR A 136 -6.25 -18.38 5.47
N ASN A 137 -5.33 -18.93 4.68
CA ASN A 137 -4.22 -19.74 5.20
C ASN A 137 -3.31 -18.91 6.12
N LEU A 138 -3.03 -17.66 5.75
CA LEU A 138 -2.23 -16.75 6.57
C LEU A 138 -2.89 -16.48 7.93
N VAL A 139 -4.19 -16.21 7.95
CA VAL A 139 -4.92 -15.95 9.20
C VAL A 139 -5.00 -17.21 10.07
N GLU A 140 -5.43 -18.34 9.50
CA GLU A 140 -5.65 -19.57 10.27
C GLU A 140 -4.36 -20.13 10.87
N GLU A 141 -3.28 -20.16 10.10
CA GLU A 141 -2.01 -20.73 10.56
C GLU A 141 -1.36 -19.83 11.62
N ASN A 142 -1.40 -18.50 11.47
CA ASN A 142 -0.86 -17.60 12.50
C ASN A 142 -1.68 -17.67 13.80
N ARG A 143 -3.02 -17.78 13.72
CA ARG A 143 -3.87 -17.98 14.91
C ARG A 143 -3.58 -19.30 15.65
N ARG A 144 -3.21 -20.36 14.92
CA ARG A 144 -2.86 -21.66 15.53
C ARG A 144 -1.50 -21.63 16.23
N ARG A 145 -0.60 -20.74 15.79
CA ARG A 145 0.76 -20.64 16.33
C ARG A 145 0.76 -19.93 17.69
N GLY A 146 1.49 -20.52 18.64
CA GLY A 146 1.74 -19.90 19.93
C GLY A 146 2.87 -18.88 19.87
N ARG A 147 3.01 -18.10 20.95
CA ARG A 147 4.06 -17.06 21.10
C ARG A 147 5.50 -17.58 20.96
N LEU A 148 5.72 -18.89 21.12
CA LEU A 148 7.04 -19.52 21.01
C LEU A 148 7.36 -20.02 19.59
N SER A 149 6.36 -20.04 18.70
CA SER A 149 6.54 -20.41 17.29
C SER A 149 6.97 -19.19 16.48
N PRO A 150 7.74 -19.36 15.39
CA PRO A 150 8.00 -18.29 14.45
C PRO A 150 6.71 -17.88 13.70
N GLU A 151 6.65 -16.62 13.26
CA GLU A 151 5.58 -16.11 12.39
C GLU A 151 5.44 -16.97 11.12
N TYR A 152 4.22 -17.12 10.64
CA TYR A 152 3.95 -17.75 9.35
C TYR A 152 3.84 -16.67 8.29
N GLU A 153 4.89 -16.56 7.48
CA GLU A 153 5.04 -15.53 6.44
C GLU A 153 4.44 -15.94 5.12
N LEU A 154 4.17 -14.95 4.26
CA LEU A 154 3.68 -15.19 2.89
C LEU A 154 4.58 -16.15 2.12
N ILE A 155 5.90 -16.07 2.27
CA ILE A 155 6.82 -17.00 1.61
C ILE A 155 6.68 -18.44 2.10
N ASN A 156 6.21 -18.67 3.33
CA ASN A 156 6.00 -20.01 3.87
C ASN A 156 4.76 -20.72 3.29
N THR A 157 3.94 -19.99 2.52
CA THR A 157 2.80 -20.57 1.78
C THR A 157 3.23 -21.28 0.50
N GLY A 158 4.50 -21.12 0.10
CA GLY A 158 5.03 -21.63 -1.17
C GLY A 158 4.63 -20.80 -2.39
N ILE A 159 3.93 -19.67 -2.19
CA ILE A 159 3.40 -18.85 -3.28
C ILE A 159 4.47 -18.27 -4.22
N PHE A 160 5.73 -18.22 -3.77
CA PHE A 160 6.87 -17.74 -4.55
C PHE A 160 7.83 -18.85 -4.99
N ASP A 161 7.56 -20.13 -4.68
CA ASP A 161 8.52 -21.24 -4.88
C ASP A 161 8.88 -21.48 -6.36
N GLU A 162 7.98 -21.13 -7.28
CA GLU A 162 8.15 -21.27 -8.73
C GLU A 162 8.52 -19.95 -9.44
N ASP A 163 8.89 -18.90 -8.70
CA ASP A 163 9.15 -17.56 -9.23
C ASP A 163 7.97 -16.94 -10.01
N ARG A 164 6.74 -17.40 -9.76
CA ARG A 164 5.51 -16.97 -10.44
C ARG A 164 4.87 -15.75 -9.78
N TYR A 165 5.48 -14.59 -10.01
CA TYR A 165 4.97 -13.30 -9.53
C TYR A 165 5.28 -12.17 -10.51
N PHE A 166 4.65 -11.02 -10.28
CA PHE A 166 4.96 -9.77 -10.94
C PHE A 166 5.78 -8.87 -10.00
N ASP A 167 6.88 -8.31 -10.49
CA ASP A 167 7.44 -7.10 -9.90
C ASP A 167 6.67 -5.90 -10.46
N VAL A 168 6.08 -5.11 -9.57
CA VAL A 168 5.32 -3.90 -9.87
C VAL A 168 6.12 -2.71 -9.37
N TYR A 169 6.85 -2.05 -10.27
CA TYR A 169 7.56 -0.82 -9.95
C TYR A 169 6.66 0.39 -10.20
N VAL A 170 6.61 1.27 -9.19
CA VAL A 170 5.87 2.53 -9.25
C VAL A 170 6.85 3.67 -9.02
N GLU A 171 6.96 4.54 -10.02
CA GLU A 171 7.86 5.69 -9.99
C GLU A 171 7.07 6.98 -10.17
N TYR A 172 7.43 7.97 -9.35
CA TYR A 172 6.93 9.33 -9.47
C TYR A 172 8.11 10.28 -9.66
N ALA A 173 7.99 11.20 -10.62
CA ALA A 173 8.99 12.23 -10.84
C ALA A 173 8.32 13.59 -11.04
N LYS A 174 8.84 14.62 -10.38
CA LYS A 174 8.30 15.98 -10.46
C LYS A 174 9.17 16.88 -11.33
N ALA A 175 8.60 17.43 -12.38
CA ALA A 175 9.22 18.54 -13.13
C ALA A 175 9.01 19.88 -12.40
N SER A 176 7.86 20.03 -11.74
CA SER A 176 7.51 21.16 -10.86
C SER A 176 6.63 20.67 -9.69
N PRO A 177 6.29 21.50 -8.69
CA PRO A 177 5.44 21.07 -7.58
C PRO A 177 4.07 20.47 -7.96
N GLU A 178 3.53 20.83 -9.13
CA GLU A 178 2.22 20.40 -9.63
C GLU A 178 2.30 19.59 -10.94
N ASP A 179 3.51 19.31 -11.43
CA ASP A 179 3.74 18.56 -12.65
C ASP A 179 4.45 17.25 -12.30
N ILE A 180 3.64 16.18 -12.25
CA ILE A 180 4.02 14.86 -11.74
C ILE A 180 3.87 13.84 -12.85
N LEU A 181 4.99 13.22 -13.23
CA LEU A 181 5.02 12.05 -14.09
C LEU A 181 4.88 10.78 -13.25
N ILE A 182 4.03 9.87 -13.71
CA ILE A 182 3.84 8.55 -13.11
C ILE A 182 4.33 7.51 -14.11
N ARG A 183 5.20 6.61 -13.68
CA ARG A 183 5.67 5.48 -14.48
C ARG A 183 5.43 4.19 -13.73
N LEU A 184 4.73 3.28 -14.41
CA LEU A 184 4.45 1.93 -13.94
C LEU A 184 5.24 0.96 -14.80
N THR A 185 6.10 0.14 -14.18
CA THR A 185 6.86 -0.90 -14.90
C THR A 185 6.53 -2.25 -14.29
N ILE A 186 5.83 -3.08 -15.06
CA ILE A 186 5.43 -4.43 -14.64
C ILE A 186 6.38 -5.44 -15.28
N SER A 187 6.98 -6.30 -14.47
CA SER A 187 7.81 -7.40 -14.94
C SER A 187 7.20 -8.72 -14.48
N ASN A 188 6.74 -9.53 -15.42
CA ASN A 188 6.42 -10.93 -15.16
C ASN A 188 7.73 -11.69 -14.90
N ARG A 189 7.89 -12.23 -13.68
CA ARG A 189 9.06 -13.04 -13.29
C ARG A 189 8.87 -14.52 -13.54
N GLY A 190 7.63 -14.96 -13.75
CA GLY A 190 7.31 -16.34 -14.03
C GLY A 190 7.82 -16.80 -15.40
N PRO A 191 7.95 -18.13 -15.59
CA PRO A 191 8.44 -18.70 -16.85
C PRO A 191 7.42 -18.66 -17.99
N GLU A 192 6.14 -18.41 -17.68
CA GLU A 192 5.02 -18.43 -18.60
C GLU A 192 4.34 -17.06 -18.70
N GLU A 193 3.63 -16.85 -19.81
CA GLU A 193 2.77 -15.67 -19.97
C GLU A 193 1.65 -15.68 -18.92
N ALA A 194 1.46 -14.54 -18.25
CA ALA A 194 0.46 -14.37 -17.21
C ALA A 194 -0.26 -13.03 -17.42
N THR A 195 -1.58 -13.04 -17.24
CA THR A 195 -2.41 -11.84 -17.33
C THR A 195 -2.39 -11.09 -16.00
N LEU A 196 -2.28 -9.76 -16.09
CA LEU A 196 -2.43 -8.85 -14.97
C LEU A 196 -3.29 -7.68 -15.42
N ASP A 197 -4.40 -7.46 -14.72
CA ASP A 197 -5.20 -6.25 -14.87
C ASP A 197 -4.62 -5.16 -13.96
N LEU A 198 -4.34 -4.00 -14.56
CA LEU A 198 -3.76 -2.83 -13.91
C LEU A 198 -4.75 -1.67 -14.00
N LEU A 199 -5.13 -1.12 -12.86
CA LEU A 199 -6.10 -0.04 -12.74
C LEU A 199 -5.49 1.15 -11.97
N PRO A 200 -4.81 2.08 -12.67
CA PRO A 200 -4.36 3.34 -12.08
C PRO A 200 -5.59 4.21 -11.79
N THR A 201 -5.80 4.56 -10.53
CA THR A 201 -7.07 5.15 -10.08
C THR A 201 -6.86 6.51 -9.44
N LEU A 202 -7.69 7.48 -9.83
CA LEU A 202 -7.79 8.80 -9.19
C LEU A 202 -9.14 8.92 -8.49
N TRP A 203 -9.15 9.43 -7.27
CA TRP A 203 -10.39 9.72 -6.55
C TRP A 203 -10.26 10.92 -5.64
N LEU A 204 -11.41 11.52 -5.31
CA LEU A 204 -11.51 12.54 -4.29
C LEU A 204 -11.92 11.89 -2.98
N ARG A 205 -11.19 12.18 -1.90
CA ARG A 205 -11.56 11.72 -0.56
C ARG A 205 -12.94 12.22 -0.18
N ASN A 206 -13.74 11.32 0.38
CA ASN A 206 -15.05 11.70 0.91
C ASN A 206 -14.88 12.45 2.24
N THR A 207 -15.18 13.74 2.24
CA THR A 207 -15.15 14.60 3.46
C THR A 207 -16.55 15.02 3.93
N TRP A 208 -17.60 14.41 3.36
CA TRP A 208 -19.01 14.77 3.59
C TRP A 208 -19.70 13.89 4.64
N SER A 209 -19.06 12.81 5.07
CA SER A 209 -19.57 11.82 6.03
C SER A 209 -19.20 12.12 7.49
#